data_AF-A0A7L2G5M8-F1
#
_entry.id   AF-A0A7L2G5M8-F1
#
_cell.length_a   1.000
_cell.length_b   1.000
_cell.length_c   1.000
_cell.angle_alpha   90.00
_cell.angle_beta   90.00
_cell.angle_gamma   90.00
#
_symmetry.space_group_name_H-M   'P 1'
#
loop_
_entity.id
_entity.type
_entity.pdbx_description
1 polymer ?
#
loop_
_entity_poly.entity_id
_entity_poly.type
_entity_poly.pdbx_seq_one_letter_code
_entity_poly.pdbx_strand_id
1 'polypeptide(L)'
;QQKIELPVTENVQTIPPPYVVRTILVFGRPGCQPQLSVAEHMKKMLQCPYFFFDIVYIHNGAEEKDDETSWKEMFAFFSSLDAKGTSYKYAVPLAGPALELHNCMAKLLAHPLQRPCQSHAAYGLLEGDEPPEGPAPP
;
A
#
# COMPACT_ATOMS: atom_id res chain seq x y z
N GLN A 1 -24.88 9.73 -2.54
CA GLN A 1 -23.69 8.85 -2.59
C GLN A 1 -24.06 7.59 -3.37
N GLN A 2 -23.25 7.16 -4.33
CA GLN A 2 -23.46 5.87 -5.00
C GLN A 2 -22.98 4.74 -4.09
N LYS A 3 -23.81 3.72 -3.90
CA LYS A 3 -23.44 2.50 -3.18
C LYS A 3 -22.76 1.55 -4.17
N ILE A 4 -21.48 1.30 -3.98
CA ILE A 4 -20.72 0.33 -4.77
C ILE A 4 -20.87 -1.03 -4.10
N GLU A 5 -21.30 -2.03 -4.86
CA GLU A 5 -21.37 -3.42 -4.40
C GLU A 5 -20.08 -4.17 -4.74
N LEU A 6 -19.79 -5.25 -4.01
CA LEU A 6 -18.64 -6.08 -4.31
C LEU A 6 -19.03 -7.08 -5.41
N PRO A 7 -18.17 -7.28 -6.43
CA PRO A 7 -18.48 -8.19 -7.51
C PRO A 7 -18.42 -9.65 -7.03
N VAL A 8 -19.21 -10.50 -7.68
CA VAL A 8 -19.31 -11.93 -7.40
C VAL A 8 -19.24 -12.68 -8.73
N THR A 9 -18.60 -13.85 -8.72
CA THR A 9 -18.49 -14.74 -9.87
C THR A 9 -18.77 -16.16 -9.42
N GLU A 10 -19.23 -17.03 -10.31
CA GLU A 10 -19.44 -18.45 -10.01
C GLU A 10 -18.14 -19.17 -9.61
N ASN A 11 -17.02 -18.83 -10.25
CA ASN A 11 -15.71 -19.38 -9.92
C ASN A 11 -14.64 -18.29 -9.92
N VAL A 12 -14.13 -17.97 -8.72
CA VAL A 12 -13.16 -16.89 -8.50
C VAL A 12 -11.77 -17.17 -9.08
N GLN A 13 -11.45 -18.43 -9.37
CA GLN A 13 -10.13 -18.84 -9.86
C GLN A 13 -10.02 -18.76 -11.39
N THR A 14 -11.14 -18.82 -12.11
CA THR A 14 -11.14 -18.95 -13.57
C THR A 14 -11.96 -17.88 -14.28
N ILE A 15 -12.96 -17.28 -13.62
CA ILE A 15 -13.82 -16.25 -14.21
C ILE A 15 -13.33 -14.88 -13.70
N PRO A 16 -12.89 -13.97 -14.59
CA PRO A 16 -12.53 -12.62 -14.18
C PRO A 16 -13.79 -11.84 -13.75
N PRO A 17 -13.70 -11.00 -12.71
CA PRO A 17 -14.84 -10.18 -12.30
C PRO A 17 -15.08 -9.06 -13.32
N PRO A 18 -16.31 -8.50 -13.38
CA PRO A 18 -16.61 -7.37 -14.25
C PRO A 18 -15.86 -6.09 -13.86
N TYR A 19 -15.44 -5.97 -12.60
CA TYR A 19 -14.62 -4.88 -12.06
C TYR A 19 -13.92 -5.35 -10.78
N VAL A 20 -13.02 -4.53 -10.26
CA VAL A 20 -12.41 -4.72 -8.93
C VAL A 20 -12.58 -3.45 -8.11
N VAL A 21 -12.63 -3.58 -6.79
CA VAL A 21 -12.73 -2.44 -5.87
C VAL A 21 -11.39 -2.30 -5.16
N ARG A 22 -10.75 -1.13 -5.29
CA ARG A 22 -9.49 -0.81 -4.64
C ARG A 22 -9.65 0.46 -3.82
N THR A 23 -9.23 0.39 -2.56
CA THR A 23 -9.06 1.55 -1.70
C THR A 23 -7.57 1.80 -1.51
N ILE A 24 -7.12 3.03 -1.78
CA ILE A 24 -5.78 3.50 -1.42
C ILE A 24 -5.94 4.47 -0.25
N LEU A 25 -5.50 4.06 0.93
CA LEU A 25 -5.51 4.90 2.12
C LEU A 25 -4.18 5.65 2.22
N VAL A 26 -4.22 6.97 2.10
CA VAL A 26 -3.09 7.83 2.49
C VAL A 26 -3.38 8.32 3.91
N PHE A 27 -2.61 7.83 4.88
CA PHE A 27 -2.83 8.12 6.29
C PHE A 27 -1.60 8.78 6.88
N GLY A 28 -1.76 9.88 7.61
CA GLY A 28 -0.68 10.54 8.32
C GLY A 28 -1.19 11.37 9.48
N ARG A 29 -0.33 11.64 10.46
CA ARG A 29 -0.61 12.42 11.68
C ARG A 29 -1.94 12.03 12.37
N PRO A 30 -2.01 10.86 13.03
CA PRO A 30 -3.16 10.58 13.88
C PRO A 30 -3.19 11.57 15.05
N GLY A 31 -4.05 12.60 14.99
CA GLY A 31 -4.34 13.45 16.16
C GLY A 31 -5.14 12.73 17.25
N CYS A 32 -5.51 11.47 17.02
CA CYS A 32 -6.18 10.57 17.94
C CYS A 32 -5.96 9.12 17.47
N GLN A 33 -6.03 8.15 18.40
CA GLN A 33 -6.12 6.74 18.03
C GLN A 33 -7.36 6.53 17.15
N PRO A 34 -7.23 5.98 15.94
CA PRO A 34 -8.41 5.62 15.17
C PRO A 34 -9.13 4.49 15.89
N GLN A 35 -10.36 4.77 16.31
CA GLN A 35 -11.28 3.75 16.84
C GLN A 35 -11.81 2.89 15.67
N LEU A 36 -10.92 2.12 15.04
CA LEU A 36 -11.28 1.18 14.01
C LEU A 36 -11.73 -0.13 14.65
N SER A 37 -12.99 -0.15 15.07
CA SER A 37 -13.68 -1.41 15.31
C SER A 37 -13.86 -2.11 13.96
N VAL A 38 -13.24 -3.28 13.80
CA VAL A 38 -13.42 -4.12 12.60
C VAL A 38 -14.84 -4.69 12.61
N ALA A 39 -15.78 -3.89 12.13
CA ALA A 39 -17.16 -4.30 11.98
C ALA A 39 -17.25 -5.53 11.06
N GLU A 40 -18.24 -6.38 11.28
CA GLU A 40 -18.42 -7.63 10.53
C GLU A 40 -18.54 -7.41 9.02
N HIS A 41 -19.13 -6.28 8.60
CA HIS A 41 -19.18 -5.85 7.21
C HIS A 41 -17.78 -5.58 6.64
N MET A 42 -16.87 -5.01 7.43
CA MET A 42 -15.49 -4.78 7.01
C MET A 42 -14.73 -6.09 6.85
N LYS A 43 -14.98 -7.09 7.72
CA LYS A 43 -14.39 -8.43 7.56
C LYS A 43 -14.84 -9.09 6.25
N LYS A 44 -16.14 -9.05 5.94
CA LYS A 44 -16.68 -9.57 4.67
C LYS A 44 -16.06 -8.88 3.46
N MET A 45 -15.86 -7.56 3.55
CA MET A 45 -15.20 -6.79 2.51
C MET A 45 -13.73 -7.19 2.32
N LEU A 46 -12.96 -7.32 3.40
CA LEU A 46 -11.56 -7.75 3.36
C LEU A 46 -11.39 -9.20 2.86
N GLN A 47 -12.39 -10.06 3.09
CA GLN A 47 -12.43 -11.44 2.60
C GLN A 47 -12.79 -11.55 1.11
N CYS A 48 -13.41 -10.53 0.51
CA CYS A 48 -13.76 -10.56 -0.91
C CYS A 48 -12.48 -10.61 -1.77
N PRO A 49 -12.35 -11.55 -2.73
CA PRO A 49 -11.15 -11.68 -3.57
C PRO A 49 -10.93 -10.47 -4.48
N TYR A 50 -11.99 -9.71 -4.77
CA TYR A 50 -11.97 -8.57 -5.68
C TYR A 50 -11.92 -7.21 -4.97
N PHE A 51 -11.76 -7.22 -3.65
CA PHE A 51 -11.49 -6.04 -2.85
C PHE A 51 -10.00 -5.94 -2.47
N PHE A 52 -9.41 -4.78 -2.66
CA PHE A 52 -8.00 -4.51 -2.37
C PHE A 52 -7.87 -3.27 -1.50
N PHE A 53 -7.00 -3.34 -0.49
CA PHE A 53 -6.73 -2.25 0.44
C PHE A 53 -5.24 -1.96 0.46
N ASP A 54 -4.83 -0.87 -0.18
CA ASP A 54 -3.44 -0.41 -0.19
C ASP A 54 -3.28 0.76 0.79
N ILE A 55 -2.09 0.91 1.37
CA ILE A 55 -1.81 1.99 2.33
C ILE A 55 -0.48 2.68 2.06
N VAL A 56 -0.50 4.00 2.17
CA VAL A 56 0.68 4.86 2.29
C VAL A 56 0.57 5.57 3.64
N TYR A 57 1.44 5.18 4.58
CA TYR A 57 1.50 5.72 5.93
C TYR A 57 2.59 6.78 6.01
N ILE A 58 2.25 8.02 6.36
CA ILE A 58 3.16 9.15 6.52
C ILE A 58 3.40 9.39 8.01
N HIS A 59 4.63 9.14 8.49
CA HIS A 59 4.99 9.18 9.91
C HIS A 59 6.00 10.27 10.25
N ASN A 60 6.03 10.76 11.49
CA ASN A 60 7.08 11.69 11.95
C ASN A 60 8.34 10.95 12.44
N GLY A 61 8.32 9.62 12.44
CA GLY A 61 9.50 8.81 12.75
C GLY A 61 9.82 8.82 14.24
N ALA A 62 11.07 9.10 14.61
CA ALA A 62 11.49 9.16 16.01
C ALA A 62 11.08 10.46 16.73
N GLU A 63 10.51 11.43 16.00
CA GLU A 63 10.01 12.68 16.56
C GLU A 63 8.64 12.53 17.23
N GLU A 64 7.99 11.36 17.10
CA GLU A 64 6.75 11.00 17.80
C GLU A 64 7.01 10.65 19.27
N LYS A 65 7.67 11.54 20.02
CA LYS A 65 7.94 11.35 21.45
C LYS A 65 6.68 11.48 22.34
N ASP A 66 5.55 11.89 21.76
CA ASP A 66 4.38 12.41 22.50
C ASP A 66 3.07 11.64 22.22
N ASP A 67 3.08 10.62 21.36
CA ASP A 67 1.87 9.86 21.02
C ASP A 67 1.73 8.59 21.88
N GLU A 68 0.53 8.36 22.44
CA GLU A 68 0.17 7.16 23.21
C GLU A 68 0.26 5.85 22.40
N THR A 69 0.46 5.93 21.08
CA THR A 69 0.56 4.78 20.17
C THR A 69 1.58 5.11 19.11
N SER A 70 2.63 4.31 19.00
CA SER A 70 3.67 4.58 18.01
C SER A 70 3.11 4.40 16.59
N TRP A 71 3.55 5.21 15.61
CA TRP A 71 3.21 4.99 14.20
C TRP A 71 3.43 3.54 13.74
N LYS A 72 4.38 2.82 14.35
CA LYS A 72 4.67 1.41 14.05
C LYS A 72 3.52 0.49 14.42
N GLU A 73 2.88 0.70 15.57
CA GLU A 73 1.71 -0.07 16.01
C GLU A 73 0.52 0.20 15.07
N MET A 74 0.33 1.46 14.69
CA MET A 74 -0.68 1.84 13.73
C MET A 74 -0.44 1.24 12.34
N PHE A 75 0.80 1.29 11.86
CA PHE A 75 1.20 0.67 10.60
C PHE A 75 1.04 -0.86 10.63
N ALA A 76 1.38 -1.49 11.76
CA ALA A 76 1.18 -2.93 11.98
C ALA A 76 -0.31 -3.29 11.99
N PHE A 77 -1.17 -2.48 12.62
CA PHE A 77 -2.62 -2.65 12.61
C PHE A 77 -3.15 -2.64 11.17
N PHE A 78 -2.85 -1.61 10.38
CA PHE A 78 -3.28 -1.59 8.97
C PHE A 78 -2.70 -2.76 8.17
N SER A 79 -1.45 -3.14 8.45
CA SER A 79 -0.82 -4.30 7.82
C SER A 79 -1.53 -5.62 8.13
N SER A 80 -2.14 -5.74 9.31
CA SER A 80 -2.89 -6.93 9.74
C SER A 80 -4.25 -7.07 9.05
N LEU A 81 -4.75 -6.02 8.40
CA LEU A 81 -5.99 -6.08 7.60
C LEU A 81 -5.79 -6.86 6.29
N ASP A 82 -4.54 -7.06 5.86
CA ASP A 82 -4.17 -7.77 4.64
C ASP A 82 -4.12 -9.29 4.85
N ALA A 83 -5.29 -9.90 5.04
CA ALA A 83 -5.39 -11.34 5.25
C ALA A 83 -4.95 -12.19 4.05
N LYS A 84 -4.89 -11.60 2.85
CA LYS A 84 -4.60 -12.29 1.58
C LYS A 84 -3.16 -12.12 1.10
N GLY A 85 -2.39 -11.21 1.71
CA GLY A 85 -1.04 -10.86 1.26
C GLY A 85 -1.03 -10.10 -0.07
N THR A 86 -2.14 -9.51 -0.48
CA THR A 86 -2.29 -8.84 -1.78
C THR A 86 -2.23 -7.33 -1.70
N SER A 87 -2.19 -6.76 -0.48
CA SER A 87 -2.03 -5.32 -0.26
C SER A 87 -0.59 -4.86 -0.46
N TYR A 88 -0.43 -3.68 -1.06
CA TYR A 88 0.83 -2.95 -1.04
C TYR A 88 0.80 -1.94 0.10
N LYS A 89 1.85 -1.95 0.91
CA LYS A 89 1.97 -1.22 2.17
C LYS A 89 3.26 -0.42 2.14
N TYR A 90 3.16 0.90 2.23
CA TYR A 90 4.31 1.80 2.24
C TYR A 90 4.30 2.67 3.49
N ALA A 91 5.47 2.89 4.07
CA ALA A 91 5.71 3.86 5.13
C ALA A 91 6.69 4.90 4.60
N VAL A 92 6.38 6.19 4.75
CA VAL A 92 7.17 7.31 4.25
C VAL A 92 7.36 8.32 5.40
N PRO A 93 8.59 8.76 5.69
CA PRO A 93 8.82 9.79 6.69
C PRO A 93 8.32 11.16 6.18
N LEU A 94 7.63 11.91 7.05
CA LEU A 94 7.15 13.26 6.73
C LEU A 94 8.31 14.22 6.40
N ALA A 95 9.43 14.08 7.10
CA ALA A 95 10.63 14.88 6.89
C ALA A 95 11.44 14.43 5.66
N GLY A 96 11.05 13.34 5.00
CA GLY A 96 11.70 12.83 3.80
C GLY A 96 11.42 13.70 2.56
N PRO A 97 12.20 13.49 1.48
CA PRO A 97 11.93 14.17 0.22
C PRO A 97 10.60 13.69 -0.38
N ALA A 98 9.86 14.60 -1.03
CA ALA A 98 8.61 14.27 -1.72
C ALA A 98 8.78 13.16 -2.78
N LEU A 99 10.00 12.96 -3.30
CA LEU A 99 10.35 11.90 -4.22
C LEU A 99 9.94 10.51 -3.70
N GLU A 100 10.12 10.21 -2.41
CA GLU A 100 9.76 8.90 -1.86
C GLU A 100 8.26 8.66 -1.93
N LEU A 101 7.46 9.68 -1.62
CA LEU A 101 6.01 9.63 -1.74
C LEU A 101 5.58 9.40 -3.20
N HIS A 102 6.17 10.15 -4.15
CA HIS A 102 5.90 9.96 -5.58
C HIS A 102 6.27 8.55 -6.06
N ASN A 103 7.42 8.04 -5.65
CA ASN A 103 7.87 6.68 -5.98
C ASN A 103 6.90 5.63 -5.42
N CYS A 104 6.41 5.79 -4.20
CA CYS A 104 5.40 4.89 -3.62
C CYS A 104 4.08 4.94 -4.39
N MET A 105 3.59 6.14 -4.72
CA MET A 105 2.35 6.30 -5.48
C MET A 105 2.45 5.72 -6.90
N ALA A 106 3.60 5.86 -7.56
CA ALA A 106 3.85 5.26 -8.87
C ALA A 106 3.73 3.72 -8.83
N LYS A 107 4.26 3.07 -7.78
CA LYS A 107 4.15 1.62 -7.59
C LYS A 107 2.71 1.14 -7.39
N LEU A 108 1.81 2.01 -6.92
CA LEU A 108 0.38 1.70 -6.74
C LEU A 108 -0.45 1.80 -8.03
N LEU A 109 0.12 2.29 -9.13
CA LEU A 109 -0.55 2.30 -10.44
C LEU A 109 -0.80 0.88 -10.99
N ALA A 110 0.00 -0.09 -10.56
CA ALA A 110 -0.13 -1.48 -11.01
C ALA A 110 -1.52 -2.04 -10.68
N HIS A 111 -2.16 -2.67 -11.65
CA HIS A 111 -3.49 -3.25 -11.50
C HIS A 111 -3.47 -4.36 -10.43
N PRO A 112 -4.42 -4.39 -9.48
CA PRO A 112 -4.31 -5.26 -8.30
C PRO A 112 -4.36 -6.77 -8.61
N LEU A 113 -5.02 -7.17 -9.70
CA LEU A 113 -5.01 -8.58 -10.17
C LEU A 113 -3.80 -8.95 -11.03
N GLN A 114 -2.98 -7.98 -11.45
CA GLN A 114 -1.85 -8.21 -12.36
C GLN A 114 -0.49 -7.92 -11.72
N ARG A 115 -0.49 -7.23 -10.58
CA ARG A 115 0.74 -6.99 -9.81
C ARG A 115 1.17 -8.25 -9.06
N PRO A 116 2.47 -8.53 -8.94
CA PRO A 116 2.95 -9.58 -8.06
C PRO A 116 2.79 -9.18 -6.59
N CYS A 117 3.05 -10.10 -5.65
CA CYS A 117 3.23 -9.74 -4.24
C CYS A 117 4.27 -8.63 -4.09
N GLN A 118 4.10 -7.72 -3.11
CA GLN A 118 4.97 -6.55 -2.96
C GLN A 118 6.46 -6.93 -2.83
N SER A 119 6.76 -8.06 -2.18
CA SER A 119 8.11 -8.61 -2.03
C SER A 119 8.78 -9.02 -3.34
N HIS A 120 8.01 -9.25 -4.39
CA HIS A 120 8.50 -9.67 -5.71
C HIS A 120 8.50 -8.51 -6.73
N ALA A 121 8.01 -7.33 -6.35
CA ALA A 121 7.98 -6.17 -7.24
C ALA A 121 9.34 -5.46 -7.26
N ALA A 122 10.05 -5.58 -8.38
CA ALA A 122 11.32 -4.89 -8.64
C ALA A 122 11.19 -4.01 -9.90
N TYR A 123 11.78 -2.81 -9.84
CA TYR A 123 11.66 -1.80 -10.90
C TYR A 123 13.00 -1.36 -11.49
N GLY A 124 14.12 -1.66 -10.81
CA GLY A 124 15.48 -1.42 -11.32
C GLY A 124 15.91 -2.54 -12.27
N LEU A 125 15.28 -2.64 -13.43
CA LEU A 125 15.56 -3.68 -14.44
C LEU A 125 16.74 -3.33 -15.37
N LEU A 126 17.20 -2.08 -15.32
CA LEU A 126 18.36 -1.63 -16.07
C LEU A 126 19.61 -1.88 -15.23
N GLU A 127 20.39 -2.89 -15.58
CA GLU A 127 21.78 -3.01 -15.14
C GLU A 127 22.62 -2.04 -16.00
N GLY A 128 23.37 -1.10 -15.38
CA GLY A 128 24.40 -0.35 -16.11
C GLY A 128 24.42 1.19 -16.03
N ASP A 129 23.93 1.83 -14.96
CA ASP A 129 24.39 3.20 -14.63
C ASP A 129 25.78 3.12 -13.96
N GLU A 130 26.75 2.47 -14.60
CA GLU A 130 28.13 2.90 -14.42
C GLU A 130 28.23 4.25 -15.14
N PRO A 131 28.68 5.32 -14.47
CA PRO A 131 28.99 6.56 -15.17
C PRO A 131 29.96 6.21 -16.30
N PRO A 132 29.81 6.79 -17.51
CA PRO A 132 30.75 6.54 -18.59
C PRO A 132 32.16 6.79 -18.03
N GLU A 133 33.03 5.78 -18.12
CA GLU A 133 34.45 5.94 -17.80
C GLU A 133 34.91 7.19 -18.54
N GLY A 134 35.16 8.25 -17.77
CA GLY A 134 35.70 9.49 -18.31
C GLY A 134 37.01 9.18 -19.02
N PRO A 135 37.42 10.00 -20.00
CA PRO A 135 38.64 9.75 -20.75
C PRO A 135 39.81 9.59 -19.79
N ALA A 136 40.59 8.53 -19.99
CA ALA A 136 41.78 8.23 -19.18
C ALA A 136 42.66 9.49 -19.06
N PRO A 137 43.15 9.84 -17.86
CA PRO A 137 44.05 10.97 -17.69
C PRO A 137 45.37 10.72 -18.44
N PRO A 138 46.06 11.80 -18.87
CA PRO A 138 47.24 11.73 -19.73
C PRO A 138 48.43 10.99 -19.10
#